data_AF-A0A378JXW3-F1
#
_entry.id   AF-A0A378JXW3-F1
#
_cell.length_a   1.000
_cell.length_b   1.000
_cell.length_c   1.000
_cell.angle_alpha   90.00
_cell.angle_beta   90.00
_cell.angle_gamma   90.00
#
_symmetry.space_group_name_H-M   'P 1'
#
loop_
_entity.id
_entity.type
_entity.pdbx_description
1 polymer ?
#
loop_
_entity_poly.entity_id
_entity_poly.type
_entity_poly.pdbx_seq_one_letter_code
_entity_poly.pdbx_strand_id
1 'polypeptide(L)'
;MQRIQRHYIKYAILISVLTCLMLSSVQAANRLWTFTPQTPTELTISRGETAQVSYLITNYTSTSKNLVMKPITGITQSEPCKAPSQGTCTLKLIIDGSTLQGDVQGGPILCKLANKLKCQGPSTADALNIHLNEQPPVQQYTITPSADANGTITPETPQVVNEGTSLSFTANPNTSFGVNEWLLDGNAVQYGGTSYQLSDINANHTIAVTFSQATLSPMIDGLTLSINSPYPASDPALTGTARIIRIENTGSIPASNIQVSSSAFPAGTSITSNTCTGTLNPAATCDITITPGSTASANASNIPCNTSPGSTPVPTVVTVSSDTAPSANINVLVLGHGCVYQGGYVFSVDDTTSNMGSIGGKVAALSDEPGPTYLWSGGYNDTAANSLLDGLSNTNALATPVGQYPAAQSCLNKSDQGFTDWYLPAICELGRYVGINTNAGCGSNRPNLYTTLYLKSLGGLTTVKYWSSSEYTGNSIYSAWVQYFGWGDQYYDGKTLSNYVRCIRAFTP
;
A
#
# COMPACT_ATOMS: atom_id res chain seq x y z
N MET A 1 38.30 92.21 26.98
CA MET A 1 38.16 90.75 27.21
C MET A 1 37.47 90.17 25.99
N GLN A 2 37.88 89.15 25.23
CA GLN A 2 39.00 88.21 25.20
C GLN A 2 39.16 87.78 23.71
N ARG A 3 40.42 87.70 23.24
CA ARG A 3 40.99 87.19 21.96
C ARG A 3 40.11 86.84 20.74
N ILE A 4 40.37 87.53 19.61
CA ILE A 4 40.04 87.14 18.22
C ILE A 4 41.24 87.49 17.32
N GLN A 5 41.73 86.57 16.48
CA GLN A 5 42.47 86.91 15.25
C GLN A 5 42.18 85.92 14.11
N ARG A 6 41.90 86.50 12.93
CA ARG A 6 41.45 85.94 11.64
C ARG A 6 42.59 85.97 10.61
N HIS A 7 42.58 85.10 9.59
CA HIS A 7 42.26 85.46 8.19
C HIS A 7 42.32 84.23 7.23
N TYR A 8 41.27 84.10 6.42
CA TYR A 8 41.01 83.15 5.32
C TYR A 8 41.07 83.90 3.98
N ILE A 9 41.30 83.20 2.83
CA ILE A 9 40.96 83.51 1.39
C ILE A 9 41.95 82.73 0.48
N LYS A 10 41.72 82.16 -0.72
CA LYS A 10 40.58 81.86 -1.63
C LYS A 10 41.08 80.90 -2.75
N TYR A 11 40.13 80.29 -3.48
CA TYR A 11 40.25 79.38 -4.63
C TYR A 11 40.57 80.03 -6.00
N ALA A 12 41.06 79.19 -6.95
CA ALA A 12 40.69 79.05 -8.38
C ALA A 12 41.63 79.55 -9.54
N ILE A 13 41.97 78.58 -10.42
CA ILE A 13 41.97 78.60 -11.92
C ILE A 13 43.25 78.89 -12.76
N LEU A 14 43.63 77.86 -13.54
CA LEU A 14 44.18 77.71 -14.92
C LEU A 14 45.56 78.26 -15.42
N ILE A 15 46.23 77.33 -16.14
CA ILE A 15 47.07 77.44 -17.37
C ILE A 15 48.61 77.53 -17.25
N SER A 16 49.22 76.40 -17.63
CA SER A 16 50.49 76.08 -18.31
C SER A 16 51.62 77.12 -18.46
N VAL A 17 52.86 76.68 -18.20
CA VAL A 17 53.92 76.43 -19.22
C VAL A 17 55.23 75.92 -18.57
N LEU A 18 55.76 74.83 -19.14
CA LEU A 18 57.16 74.37 -19.23
C LEU A 18 58.04 74.13 -17.97
N THR A 19 58.37 72.84 -17.82
CA THR A 19 59.73 72.26 -17.69
C THR A 19 60.64 72.73 -16.54
N CYS A 20 60.80 71.85 -15.54
CA CYS A 20 62.14 71.32 -15.23
C CYS A 20 62.02 69.96 -14.54
N LEU A 21 62.64 68.96 -15.18
CA LEU A 21 62.78 67.60 -14.70
C LEU A 21 63.56 67.58 -13.37
N MET A 22 62.92 67.08 -12.31
CA MET A 22 63.64 66.50 -11.18
C MET A 22 63.88 65.02 -11.50
N LEU A 23 64.96 64.78 -12.26
CA LEU A 23 65.58 63.47 -12.39
C LEU A 23 66.16 63.08 -11.03
N SER A 24 65.46 62.26 -10.27
CA SER A 24 66.13 61.41 -9.27
C SER A 24 66.94 60.39 -10.06
N SER A 25 68.23 60.66 -10.20
CA SER A 25 69.22 59.72 -10.72
C SER A 25 69.29 58.49 -9.81
N VAL A 26 68.54 57.46 -10.17
CA VAL A 26 68.84 56.10 -9.71
C VAL A 26 70.19 55.74 -10.33
N GLN A 27 71.26 55.80 -9.54
CA GLN A 27 72.53 55.18 -9.90
C GLN A 27 72.28 53.69 -10.08
N ALA A 28 72.08 53.24 -11.32
CA ALA A 28 72.11 51.83 -11.67
C ALA A 28 73.55 51.35 -11.48
N ALA A 29 73.80 50.60 -10.40
CA ALA A 29 75.03 49.84 -10.24
C ALA A 29 75.32 49.06 -11.54
N ASN A 30 76.56 49.07 -12.02
CA ASN A 30 76.98 48.39 -13.25
C ASN A 30 76.63 46.89 -13.20
N ARG A 31 75.43 46.52 -13.67
CA ARG A 31 74.94 45.13 -13.68
C ARG A 31 75.66 44.35 -14.78
N LEU A 32 76.19 43.17 -14.43
CA LEU A 32 76.94 42.33 -15.36
C LEU A 32 76.01 41.67 -16.40
N TRP A 33 74.78 41.36 -15.99
CA TRP A 33 73.69 40.95 -16.86
C TRP A 33 72.35 41.40 -16.26
N THR A 34 71.24 41.33 -17.00
CA THR A 34 69.90 41.61 -16.49
C THR A 34 68.96 40.45 -16.75
N PHE A 35 67.82 40.47 -16.07
CA PHE A 35 66.74 39.51 -16.21
C PHE A 35 65.53 40.26 -16.72
N THR A 36 64.92 39.77 -17.80
CA THR A 36 63.64 40.29 -18.29
C THR A 36 62.67 39.11 -18.38
N PRO A 37 61.61 39.08 -17.55
CA PRO A 37 60.60 38.02 -17.63
C PRO A 37 60.05 37.87 -19.06
N GLN A 38 59.88 36.64 -19.51
CA GLN A 38 59.20 36.30 -20.77
C GLN A 38 57.86 35.61 -20.51
N THR A 39 57.67 35.08 -19.30
CA THR A 39 56.42 34.52 -18.78
C THR A 39 56.11 35.19 -17.45
N PRO A 40 54.86 35.08 -16.94
CA PRO A 40 54.55 35.50 -15.57
C PRO A 40 55.51 34.90 -14.56
N THR A 41 55.98 35.71 -13.62
CA THR A 41 56.87 35.28 -12.53
C THR A 41 56.12 35.11 -11.21
N GLU A 42 54.84 35.46 -11.19
CA GLU A 42 53.90 35.22 -10.10
C GLU A 42 52.93 34.10 -10.52
N LEU A 43 52.98 32.97 -9.81
CA LEU A 43 52.21 31.77 -10.13
C LEU A 43 51.72 31.11 -8.84
N THR A 44 50.51 30.54 -8.89
CA THR A 44 50.04 29.58 -7.87
C THR A 44 50.12 28.18 -8.46
N ILE A 45 50.75 27.24 -7.75
CA ILE A 45 50.95 25.86 -8.20
C ILE A 45 50.38 24.91 -7.15
N SER A 46 49.59 23.92 -7.58
CA SER A 46 49.08 22.87 -6.70
C SER A 46 50.11 21.76 -6.53
N ARG A 47 50.10 21.06 -5.38
CA ARG A 47 51.02 19.94 -5.14
C ARG A 47 50.81 18.85 -6.22
N GLY A 48 51.87 18.49 -6.94
CA GLY A 48 51.83 17.52 -8.05
C GLY A 48 51.78 18.13 -9.46
N GLU A 49 51.57 19.43 -9.61
CA GLU A 49 51.61 20.12 -10.91
C GLU A 49 53.02 20.58 -11.28
N THR A 50 53.28 20.76 -12.58
CA THR A 50 54.54 21.35 -13.07
C THR A 50 54.25 22.62 -13.87
N ALA A 51 55.11 23.62 -13.76
CA ALA A 51 55.00 24.87 -14.51
C ALA A 51 56.36 25.28 -15.08
N GLN A 52 56.36 26.21 -16.03
CA GLN A 52 57.59 26.76 -16.60
C GLN A 52 57.60 28.28 -16.49
N VAL A 53 58.75 28.83 -16.06
CA VAL A 53 59.01 30.26 -16.07
C VAL A 53 60.25 30.55 -16.91
N SER A 54 60.14 31.51 -17.83
CA SER A 54 61.25 31.90 -18.70
C SER A 54 61.67 33.35 -18.49
N TYR A 55 62.98 33.58 -18.49
CA TYR A 55 63.60 34.91 -18.49
C TYR A 55 64.51 35.08 -19.71
N LEU A 56 64.54 36.27 -20.30
CA LEU A 56 65.60 36.69 -21.21
C LEU A 56 66.73 37.31 -20.39
N ILE A 57 67.93 36.75 -20.50
CA ILE A 57 69.13 37.21 -19.81
C ILE A 57 69.99 38.00 -20.77
N THR A 58 70.25 39.27 -20.48
CA THR A 58 71.09 40.15 -21.33
C THR A 58 72.43 40.40 -20.67
N ASN A 59 73.53 39.97 -21.29
CA ASN A 59 74.89 40.18 -20.79
C ASN A 59 75.47 41.49 -21.34
N TYR A 60 75.86 42.40 -20.46
CA TYR A 60 76.43 43.70 -20.87
C TYR A 60 77.96 43.71 -20.88
N THR A 61 78.60 42.61 -20.50
CA THR A 61 80.06 42.54 -20.45
C THR A 61 80.66 42.14 -21.79
N SER A 62 81.92 42.53 -22.01
CA SER A 62 82.74 42.17 -23.18
C SER A 62 83.20 40.70 -23.20
N THR A 63 82.68 39.85 -22.30
CA THR A 63 83.03 38.43 -22.19
C THR A 63 81.75 37.61 -22.12
N SER A 64 81.73 36.43 -22.72
CA SER A 64 80.59 35.52 -22.57
C SER A 64 80.39 35.08 -21.11
N LYS A 65 79.15 34.79 -20.75
CA LYS A 65 78.77 34.26 -19.44
C LYS A 65 78.12 32.91 -19.61
N ASN A 66 78.55 31.95 -18.80
CA ASN A 66 77.86 30.68 -18.61
C ASN A 66 77.29 30.69 -17.19
N LEU A 67 75.96 30.77 -17.10
CA LEU A 67 75.23 31.12 -15.88
C LEU A 67 74.40 29.93 -15.39
N VAL A 68 74.62 29.58 -14.12
CA VAL A 68 73.86 28.53 -13.43
C VAL A 68 73.14 29.08 -12.21
N MET A 69 71.92 28.63 -12.02
CA MET A 69 71.07 28.96 -10.90
C MET A 69 71.63 28.44 -9.56
N LYS A 70 71.51 29.24 -8.50
CA LYS A 70 71.60 28.72 -7.13
C LYS A 70 70.42 27.78 -6.87
N PRO A 71 70.63 26.57 -6.32
CA PRO A 71 69.56 25.61 -6.09
C PRO A 71 68.39 26.23 -5.32
N ILE A 72 67.17 26.03 -5.84
CA ILE A 72 65.91 26.27 -5.14
C ILE A 72 65.17 24.93 -5.19
N THR A 73 64.80 24.37 -4.04
CA THR A 73 64.12 23.07 -3.98
C THR A 73 62.83 23.11 -4.80
N GLY A 74 62.63 22.11 -5.66
CA GLY A 74 61.49 22.03 -6.58
C GLY A 74 61.53 22.97 -7.78
N ILE A 75 62.61 23.74 -7.99
CA ILE A 75 62.81 24.57 -9.18
C ILE A 75 64.16 24.23 -9.81
N THR A 76 64.13 23.82 -11.08
CA THR A 76 65.33 23.45 -11.83
C THR A 76 65.50 24.32 -13.06
N GLN A 77 66.74 24.64 -13.39
CA GLN A 77 67.09 25.32 -14.62
C GLN A 77 67.29 24.24 -15.68
N SER A 78 66.58 24.33 -16.81
CA SER A 78 66.60 23.27 -17.83
C SER A 78 68.02 23.06 -18.41
N GLU A 79 68.76 24.14 -18.60
CA GLU A 79 70.15 24.13 -19.04
C GLU A 79 70.88 25.43 -18.64
N PRO A 80 72.22 25.41 -18.45
CA PRO A 80 73.00 26.62 -18.17
C PRO A 80 72.81 27.70 -19.24
N CYS A 81 72.55 28.94 -18.83
CA CYS A 81 72.30 30.06 -19.74
C CYS A 81 73.63 30.60 -20.26
N LYS A 82 73.94 30.34 -21.53
CA LYS A 82 75.18 30.75 -22.21
C LYS A 82 74.98 32.06 -22.97
N ALA A 83 75.10 33.20 -22.29
CA ALA A 83 74.99 34.51 -22.91
C ALA A 83 76.31 34.92 -23.58
N PRO A 84 76.35 35.21 -24.91
CA PRO A 84 77.53 35.74 -25.59
C PRO A 84 77.95 37.13 -25.03
N SER A 85 79.14 37.59 -25.40
CA SER A 85 79.56 38.98 -25.13
C SER A 85 78.55 39.95 -25.75
N GLN A 86 78.02 40.90 -24.97
CA GLN A 86 76.96 41.81 -25.41
C GLN A 86 75.74 41.12 -26.07
N GLY A 87 75.46 39.86 -25.71
CA GLY A 87 74.38 39.05 -26.25
C GLY A 87 73.37 38.61 -25.20
N THR A 88 72.38 37.83 -25.64
CA THR A 88 71.30 37.31 -24.78
C THR A 88 71.28 35.79 -24.71
N CYS A 89 70.64 35.23 -23.68
CA CYS A 89 70.24 33.83 -23.61
C CYS A 89 68.89 33.70 -22.90
N THR A 90 68.10 32.67 -23.22
CA THR A 90 66.84 32.39 -22.53
C THR A 90 67.08 31.41 -21.39
N LEU A 91 66.77 31.83 -20.17
CA LEU A 91 66.73 30.98 -18.99
C LEU A 91 65.34 30.37 -18.88
N LYS A 92 65.23 29.04 -18.91
CA LYS A 92 63.98 28.32 -18.61
C LYS A 92 64.09 27.61 -17.27
N LEU A 93 63.11 27.86 -16.42
CA LEU A 93 62.92 27.22 -15.13
C LEU A 93 61.75 26.24 -15.21
N ILE A 94 61.94 25.05 -14.68
CA ILE A 94 60.90 24.04 -14.49
C ILE A 94 60.59 24.01 -13.00
N ILE A 95 59.35 24.33 -12.66
CA ILE A 95 58.83 24.28 -11.29
C ILE A 95 58.05 22.97 -11.14
N ASP A 96 58.38 22.20 -10.12
CA ASP A 96 57.73 20.94 -9.76
C ASP A 96 57.07 21.07 -8.39
N GLY A 97 55.76 21.26 -8.40
CA GLY A 97 54.93 21.42 -7.21
C GLY A 97 54.92 20.20 -6.30
N SER A 98 55.36 19.02 -6.77
CA SER A 98 55.48 17.84 -5.90
C SER A 98 56.67 17.91 -4.93
N THR A 99 57.71 18.67 -5.29
CA THR A 99 58.97 18.77 -4.53
C THR A 99 59.20 20.12 -3.86
N LEU A 100 58.37 21.13 -4.14
CA LEU A 100 58.36 22.39 -3.38
C LEU A 100 58.10 22.13 -1.88
N GLN A 101 58.79 22.88 -1.02
CA GLN A 101 58.67 22.79 0.45
C GLN A 101 57.83 23.94 1.06
N GLY A 102 57.25 24.80 0.23
CA GLY A 102 56.50 26.00 0.61
C GLY A 102 56.56 27.05 -0.51
N ASP A 103 56.10 28.26 -0.21
CA ASP A 103 56.19 29.40 -1.12
C ASP A 103 57.65 29.74 -1.46
N VAL A 104 57.89 30.14 -2.70
CA VAL A 104 59.20 30.62 -3.17
C VAL A 104 59.10 32.10 -3.48
N GLN A 105 59.78 32.93 -2.71
CA GLN A 105 59.84 34.38 -2.92
C GLN A 105 61.28 34.83 -3.18
N GLY A 106 61.52 35.45 -4.33
CA GLY A 106 62.84 35.92 -4.74
C GLY A 106 63.61 34.98 -5.66
N GLY A 107 64.65 35.51 -6.31
CA GLY A 107 65.40 34.79 -7.36
C GLY A 107 64.69 34.80 -8.73
N PRO A 108 65.17 34.03 -9.72
CA PRO A 108 66.31 33.13 -9.65
C PRO A 108 67.65 33.89 -9.54
N ILE A 109 68.55 33.44 -8.67
CA ILE A 109 69.91 33.98 -8.59
C ILE A 109 70.81 33.15 -9.51
N LEU A 110 71.38 33.79 -10.53
CA LEU A 110 72.35 33.15 -11.41
C LEU A 110 73.79 33.48 -11.00
N CYS A 111 74.68 32.50 -11.02
CA CYS A 111 76.11 32.63 -10.74
C CYS A 111 76.94 32.18 -11.94
N LYS A 112 78.13 32.78 -12.13
CA LYS A 112 79.07 32.33 -13.18
C LYS A 112 79.57 30.91 -12.87
N LEU A 113 79.44 29.99 -13.82
CA LEU A 113 79.80 28.56 -13.64
C LEU A 113 81.26 28.36 -13.18
N ALA A 114 82.21 29.12 -13.75
CA ALA A 114 83.64 29.04 -13.42
C ALA A 114 84.03 29.79 -12.13
N ASN A 115 83.14 30.63 -11.58
CA ASN A 115 83.38 31.36 -10.33
C ASN A 115 82.04 31.68 -9.66
N LYS A 116 81.62 30.79 -8.75
CA LYS A 116 80.34 30.84 -8.04
C LYS A 116 80.20 32.03 -7.05
N LEU A 117 81.19 32.92 -6.94
CA LEU A 117 81.14 34.12 -6.09
C LEU A 117 80.57 35.36 -6.80
N LYS A 118 80.45 35.35 -8.14
CA LYS A 118 79.79 36.42 -8.91
C LYS A 118 78.38 36.01 -9.29
N CYS A 119 77.42 36.34 -8.43
CA CYS A 119 76.01 36.03 -8.62
C CYS A 119 75.17 37.29 -8.72
N GLN A 120 74.11 37.22 -9.51
CA GLN A 120 73.15 38.31 -9.66
C GLN A 120 71.75 37.74 -9.83
N GLY A 121 70.76 38.37 -9.20
CA GLY A 121 69.34 38.08 -9.38
C GLY A 121 68.61 39.17 -10.19
N PRO A 122 67.31 38.96 -10.46
CA PRO A 122 66.43 39.96 -11.07
C PRO A 122 66.23 41.20 -10.20
N SER A 123 65.51 42.20 -10.73
CA SER A 123 64.97 43.28 -9.90
C SER A 123 63.90 42.74 -8.93
N THR A 124 63.49 43.53 -7.94
CA THR A 124 62.38 43.14 -7.05
C THR A 124 61.05 42.98 -7.80
N ALA A 125 60.84 43.72 -8.88
CA ALA A 125 59.64 43.62 -9.71
C ALA A 125 59.64 42.37 -10.61
N ASP A 126 60.83 41.87 -10.97
CA ASP A 126 61.01 40.71 -11.84
C ASP A 126 61.35 39.44 -11.03
N ALA A 127 61.14 39.46 -9.72
CA ALA A 127 61.43 38.33 -8.85
C ALA A 127 60.43 37.19 -9.08
N LEU A 128 60.89 35.96 -8.86
CA LEU A 128 60.06 34.77 -8.87
C LEU A 128 59.26 34.67 -7.58
N ASN A 129 57.93 34.63 -7.71
CA ASN A 129 56.96 34.52 -6.61
C ASN A 129 56.04 33.31 -6.89
N ILE A 130 56.35 32.15 -6.31
CA ILE A 130 55.53 30.94 -6.44
C ILE A 130 54.78 30.72 -5.13
N HIS A 131 53.46 30.70 -5.20
CA HIS A 131 52.59 30.31 -4.10
C HIS A 131 52.23 28.83 -4.21
N LEU A 132 52.51 28.04 -3.17
CA LEU A 132 52.13 26.63 -3.11
C LEU A 132 50.73 26.52 -2.50
N ASN A 133 49.76 26.07 -3.29
CA ASN A 133 48.40 25.84 -2.79
C ASN A 133 48.33 24.50 -2.04
N GLU A 134 48.27 24.56 -0.71
CA GLU A 134 48.05 23.40 0.17
C GLU A 134 46.56 23.29 0.52
N GLN A 135 45.73 22.76 -0.38
CA GLN A 135 44.36 22.39 -0.03
C GLN A 135 44.40 21.18 0.94
N PRO A 136 43.73 21.24 2.12
CA PRO A 136 43.68 20.11 3.03
C PRO A 136 43.00 18.89 2.38
N PRO A 137 43.36 17.65 2.77
CA PRO A 137 42.64 16.48 2.32
C PRO A 137 41.18 16.59 2.76
N VAL A 138 40.26 16.51 1.80
CA VAL A 138 38.82 16.54 2.06
C VAL A 138 38.45 15.23 2.74
N GLN A 139 37.96 15.29 3.98
CA GLN A 139 37.48 14.09 4.68
C GLN A 139 36.25 13.55 3.96
N GLN A 140 36.30 12.26 3.63
CA GLN A 140 35.23 11.56 2.92
C GLN A 140 34.72 10.41 3.77
N TYR A 141 33.43 10.12 3.59
CA TYR A 141 32.72 9.02 4.24
C TYR A 141 31.99 8.17 3.21
N THR A 142 31.89 6.87 3.50
CA THR A 142 31.19 5.89 2.68
C THR A 142 29.83 5.60 3.29
N ILE A 143 28.77 5.75 2.51
CA ILE A 143 27.40 5.40 2.87
C ILE A 143 27.00 4.16 2.09
N THR A 144 26.64 3.09 2.81
CA THR A 144 26.29 1.81 2.19
C THR A 144 24.78 1.57 2.29
N PRO A 145 24.02 1.79 1.20
CA PRO A 145 22.61 1.48 1.15
C PRO A 145 22.36 -0.03 1.00
N SER A 146 21.23 -0.49 1.51
CA SER A 146 20.74 -1.84 1.38
C SER A 146 19.21 -1.86 1.45
N ALA A 147 18.60 -2.87 0.83
CA ALA A 147 17.17 -3.11 0.87
C ALA A 147 16.95 -4.58 1.22
N ASP A 148 15.92 -4.89 2.01
CA ASP A 148 15.49 -6.26 2.20
C ASP A 148 14.67 -6.78 0.99
N ALA A 149 14.07 -7.96 1.15
CA ALA A 149 13.22 -8.51 0.12
C ALA A 149 11.97 -7.63 -0.13
N ASN A 150 11.40 -7.73 -1.33
CA ASN A 150 10.15 -7.07 -1.72
C ASN A 150 10.26 -5.57 -2.08
N GLY A 151 11.47 -5.08 -2.36
CA GLY A 151 11.68 -3.80 -3.03
C GLY A 151 13.15 -3.53 -3.29
N THR A 152 13.45 -2.30 -3.71
CA THR A 152 14.83 -1.83 -3.95
C THR A 152 15.05 -0.44 -3.36
N ILE A 153 16.33 -0.07 -3.19
CA ILE A 153 16.77 1.26 -2.74
C ILE A 153 17.63 1.90 -3.84
N THR A 154 17.51 3.22 -4.02
CA THR A 154 18.33 4.01 -4.94
C THR A 154 18.95 5.20 -4.20
N PRO A 155 20.27 5.42 -4.30
CA PRO A 155 21.26 4.56 -4.95
C PRO A 155 21.42 3.20 -4.24
N GLU A 156 21.75 2.15 -4.99
CA GLU A 156 21.90 0.78 -4.47
C GLU A 156 23.38 0.45 -4.16
N THR A 157 24.31 1.20 -4.73
CA THR A 157 25.75 1.00 -4.52
C THR A 157 26.28 1.93 -3.43
N PRO A 158 27.39 1.58 -2.75
CA PRO A 158 28.05 2.46 -1.81
C PRO A 158 28.38 3.82 -2.42
N GLN A 159 28.05 4.89 -1.71
CA GLN A 159 28.30 6.28 -2.11
C GLN A 159 29.43 6.86 -1.26
N VAL A 160 30.40 7.52 -1.90
CA VAL A 160 31.48 8.24 -1.20
C VAL A 160 31.20 9.73 -1.30
N VAL A 161 31.06 10.38 -0.15
CA VAL A 161 30.67 11.79 -0.07
C VAL A 161 31.60 12.57 0.86
N ASN A 162 31.70 13.88 0.65
CA ASN A 162 32.49 14.76 1.52
C ASN A 162 31.78 14.97 2.86
N GLU A 163 32.55 15.21 3.91
CA GLU A 163 32.05 15.59 5.23
C GLU A 163 31.08 16.78 5.17
N GLY A 164 30.01 16.72 5.97
CA GLY A 164 28.98 17.76 6.08
C GLY A 164 27.97 17.78 4.93
N THR A 165 28.08 16.88 3.95
CA THR A 165 27.09 16.78 2.87
C THR A 165 25.84 16.02 3.32
N SER A 166 24.78 16.11 2.53
CA SER A 166 23.55 15.33 2.70
C SER A 166 23.31 14.44 1.49
N LEU A 167 22.72 13.27 1.69
CA LEU A 167 22.40 12.31 0.64
C LEU A 167 20.96 11.81 0.80
N SER A 168 20.23 11.76 -0.32
CA SER A 168 18.85 11.27 -0.35
C SER A 168 18.79 9.86 -0.94
N PHE A 169 17.90 9.06 -0.36
CA PHE A 169 17.61 7.69 -0.77
C PHE A 169 16.14 7.60 -1.14
N THR A 170 15.85 6.81 -2.18
CA THR A 170 14.49 6.51 -2.62
C THR A 170 14.28 5.00 -2.59
N ALA A 171 13.21 4.57 -1.95
CA ALA A 171 12.76 3.19 -1.95
C ALA A 171 11.72 2.97 -3.05
N ASN A 172 11.82 1.83 -3.73
CA ASN A 172 10.86 1.37 -4.73
C ASN A 172 10.31 0.00 -4.29
N PRO A 173 9.19 -0.01 -3.54
CA PRO A 173 8.52 -1.26 -3.14
C PRO A 173 8.02 -2.05 -4.36
N ASN A 174 7.96 -3.37 -4.23
CA ASN A 174 7.26 -4.22 -5.19
C ASN A 174 5.73 -4.05 -5.09
N THR A 175 5.01 -4.55 -6.09
CA THR A 175 3.53 -4.51 -6.13
C THR A 175 2.92 -5.06 -4.84
N SER A 176 1.95 -4.35 -4.27
CA SER A 176 1.27 -4.69 -3.02
C SER A 176 2.14 -4.61 -1.76
N PHE A 177 3.37 -4.09 -1.84
CA PHE A 177 4.21 -3.79 -0.68
C PHE A 177 4.35 -2.27 -0.49
N GLY A 178 4.61 -1.86 0.75
CA GLY A 178 4.98 -0.51 1.11
C GLY A 178 6.27 -0.51 1.94
N VAL A 179 6.88 0.66 2.08
CA VAL A 179 8.00 0.83 3.02
C VAL A 179 7.49 0.61 4.44
N ASN A 180 8.13 -0.30 5.17
CA ASN A 180 7.87 -0.51 6.58
C ASN A 180 8.68 0.51 7.41
N GLU A 181 10.01 0.44 7.31
CA GLU A 181 10.90 1.38 7.99
C GLU A 181 12.23 1.58 7.26
N TRP A 182 12.84 2.74 7.50
CA TRP A 182 14.22 3.06 7.20
C TRP A 182 15.07 2.92 8.45
N LEU A 183 16.24 2.32 8.32
CA LEU A 183 17.20 2.14 9.39
C LEU A 183 18.53 2.84 9.08
N LEU A 184 19.05 3.57 10.06
CA LEU A 184 20.40 4.14 10.07
C LEU A 184 21.24 3.35 11.07
N ASP A 185 22.31 2.72 10.59
CA ASP A 185 23.23 1.93 11.41
C ASP A 185 22.50 0.86 12.27
N GLY A 186 21.43 0.29 11.71
CA GLY A 186 20.58 -0.71 12.36
C GLY A 186 19.47 -0.18 13.28
N ASN A 187 19.33 1.13 13.44
CA ASN A 187 18.27 1.75 14.25
C ASN A 187 17.19 2.38 13.36
N ALA A 188 15.91 2.15 13.68
CA ALA A 188 14.80 2.75 12.95
C ALA A 188 14.82 4.29 13.07
N VAL A 189 14.76 4.97 11.93
CA VAL A 189 14.80 6.44 11.83
C VAL A 189 13.56 7.03 11.15
N GLN A 190 12.85 6.24 10.35
CA GLN A 190 11.61 6.66 9.71
C GLN A 190 10.70 5.45 9.47
N TYR A 191 9.41 5.58 9.77
CA TYR A 191 8.39 4.58 9.42
C TYR A 191 7.64 5.02 8.16
N GLY A 192 7.56 4.13 7.18
CA GLY A 192 6.98 4.45 5.87
C GLY A 192 7.73 5.51 5.08
N GLY A 193 7.08 6.02 4.04
CA GLY A 193 7.64 7.02 3.11
C GLY A 193 8.65 6.43 2.12
N THR A 194 8.52 6.78 0.83
CA THR A 194 9.40 6.27 -0.22
C THR A 194 10.72 7.03 -0.34
N SER A 195 10.95 8.06 0.47
CA SER A 195 12.21 8.80 0.50
C SER A 195 12.71 8.99 1.92
N TYR A 196 14.04 9.00 2.06
CA TYR A 196 14.74 9.32 3.30
C TYR A 196 15.98 10.16 2.98
N GLN A 197 16.26 11.18 3.78
CA GLN A 197 17.43 12.03 3.62
C GLN A 197 18.35 11.89 4.84
N LEU A 198 19.59 11.49 4.60
CA LEU A 198 20.65 11.53 5.59
C LEU A 198 21.36 12.89 5.47
N SER A 199 21.32 13.69 6.53
CA SER A 199 21.94 15.01 6.58
C SER A 199 23.21 15.03 7.42
N ASP A 200 24.06 16.04 7.19
CA ASP A 200 25.26 16.35 7.98
C ASP A 200 26.19 15.14 8.21
N ILE A 201 26.55 14.47 7.11
CA ILE A 201 27.33 13.22 7.14
C ILE A 201 28.73 13.47 7.72
N ASN A 202 29.03 12.83 8.85
CA ASN A 202 30.28 12.97 9.60
C ASN A 202 30.93 11.62 9.96
N ALA A 203 30.39 10.51 9.46
CA ALA A 203 30.92 9.17 9.62
C ALA A 203 30.48 8.28 8.47
N ASN A 204 31.07 7.08 8.38
CA ASN A 204 30.51 6.02 7.53
C ASN A 204 29.20 5.55 8.14
N HIS A 205 28.19 5.34 7.29
CA HIS A 205 26.88 4.88 7.73
C HIS A 205 26.37 3.73 6.85
N THR A 206 25.52 2.90 7.42
CA THR A 206 24.66 2.00 6.66
C THR A 206 23.22 2.52 6.65
N ILE A 207 22.61 2.51 5.48
CA ILE A 207 21.18 2.79 5.32
C ILE A 207 20.52 1.50 4.88
N ALA A 208 19.50 1.06 5.60
CA ALA A 208 18.67 -0.05 5.20
C ALA A 208 17.22 0.40 5.06
N VAL A 209 16.50 -0.16 4.09
CA VAL A 209 15.04 -0.04 4.00
C VAL A 209 14.42 -1.41 4.07
N THR A 210 13.31 -1.52 4.80
CA THR A 210 12.51 -2.74 4.87
C THR A 210 11.14 -2.56 4.24
N PHE A 211 10.60 -3.62 3.66
CA PHE A 211 9.28 -3.62 3.04
C PHE A 211 8.32 -4.59 3.76
N SER A 212 7.07 -4.15 3.91
CA SER A 212 5.99 -4.99 4.44
C SER A 212 4.74 -4.77 3.61
N GLN A 213 3.68 -5.50 3.94
CA GLN A 213 2.40 -5.47 3.25
C GLN A 213 1.28 -5.25 4.28
N ALA A 214 0.29 -4.45 3.91
CA ALA A 214 -0.96 -4.35 4.65
C ALA A 214 -1.83 -5.57 4.38
N THR A 215 -2.77 -5.88 5.26
CA THR A 215 -3.66 -7.05 5.10
C THR A 215 -5.09 -6.60 5.28
N LEU A 216 -5.83 -6.53 4.19
CA LEU A 216 -7.26 -6.21 4.22
C LEU A 216 -8.05 -7.46 4.56
N SER A 217 -8.59 -7.52 5.77
CA SER A 217 -9.34 -8.64 6.30
C SER A 217 -10.82 -8.26 6.44
N PRO A 218 -11.70 -8.83 5.61
CA PRO A 218 -13.13 -8.78 5.87
C PRO A 218 -13.45 -9.47 7.20
N MET A 219 -14.34 -8.89 8.00
CA MET A 219 -14.80 -9.53 9.25
C MET A 219 -15.81 -10.67 9.02
N ILE A 220 -16.19 -10.90 7.76
CA ILE A 220 -17.12 -11.94 7.31
C ILE A 220 -16.60 -12.55 6.00
N ASP A 221 -16.78 -13.86 5.80
CA ASP A 221 -16.34 -14.56 4.58
C ASP A 221 -17.28 -14.32 3.38
N GLY A 222 -18.53 -13.93 3.66
CA GLY A 222 -19.54 -13.63 2.66
C GLY A 222 -20.72 -12.90 3.31
N LEU A 223 -21.54 -12.24 2.49
CA LEU A 223 -22.69 -11.49 2.95
C LEU A 223 -23.95 -11.88 2.19
N THR A 224 -24.98 -12.28 2.92
CA THR A 224 -26.30 -12.56 2.32
C THR A 224 -27.33 -11.55 2.81
N LEU A 225 -28.06 -10.94 1.88
CA LEU A 225 -29.16 -10.02 2.10
C LEU A 225 -30.46 -10.64 1.57
N SER A 226 -31.61 -10.13 2.00
CA SER A 226 -32.88 -10.39 1.30
C SER A 226 -33.22 -9.25 0.34
N ILE A 227 -33.98 -9.54 -0.71
CA ILE A 227 -34.58 -8.48 -1.54
C ILE A 227 -35.51 -7.58 -0.70
N ASN A 228 -35.65 -6.32 -1.11
CA ASN A 228 -36.72 -5.45 -0.64
C ASN A 228 -37.98 -5.70 -1.48
N SER A 229 -38.92 -6.47 -0.93
CA SER A 229 -40.15 -6.89 -1.60
C SER A 229 -41.33 -6.77 -0.63
N PRO A 230 -42.04 -5.63 -0.63
CA PRO A 230 -43.17 -5.42 0.27
C PRO A 230 -44.38 -6.29 -0.13
N TYR A 231 -45.30 -6.49 0.82
CA TYR A 231 -46.60 -7.09 0.53
C TYR A 231 -47.41 -6.18 -0.42
N PRO A 232 -48.14 -6.71 -1.42
CA PRO A 232 -48.37 -8.12 -1.72
C PRO A 232 -47.39 -8.75 -2.71
N ALA A 233 -46.31 -8.06 -3.12
CA ALA A 233 -45.34 -8.61 -4.07
C ALA A 233 -44.65 -9.87 -3.50
N SER A 234 -44.34 -9.84 -2.20
CA SER A 234 -43.98 -11.02 -1.42
C SER A 234 -44.92 -11.22 -0.23
N ASP A 235 -45.18 -12.48 0.10
CA ASP A 235 -45.99 -12.89 1.23
C ASP A 235 -45.27 -14.04 1.97
N PRO A 236 -44.63 -13.77 3.11
CA PRO A 236 -44.54 -12.45 3.76
C PRO A 236 -43.67 -11.45 2.99
N ALA A 237 -43.82 -10.17 3.34
CA ALA A 237 -42.93 -9.13 2.86
C ALA A 237 -41.47 -9.43 3.24
N LEU A 238 -40.54 -9.17 2.33
CA LEU A 238 -39.11 -9.15 2.60
C LEU A 238 -38.67 -7.70 2.75
N THR A 239 -38.10 -7.37 3.90
CA THR A 239 -37.77 -5.98 4.29
C THR A 239 -36.58 -5.42 3.51
N GLY A 240 -35.59 -6.26 3.20
CA GLY A 240 -34.39 -5.83 2.49
C GLY A 240 -33.58 -4.83 3.29
N THR A 241 -33.27 -5.17 4.54
CA THR A 241 -32.46 -4.33 5.42
C THR A 241 -31.04 -4.19 4.86
N ALA A 242 -30.50 -2.96 4.88
CA ALA A 242 -29.13 -2.70 4.45
C ALA A 242 -28.13 -3.39 5.39
N ARG A 243 -27.05 -3.93 4.82
CA ARG A 243 -26.02 -4.66 5.57
C ARG A 243 -24.62 -4.11 5.30
N ILE A 244 -23.72 -4.34 6.24
CA ILE A 244 -22.40 -3.73 6.30
C ILE A 244 -21.33 -4.81 6.13
N ILE A 245 -20.42 -4.60 5.17
CA ILE A 245 -19.13 -5.29 5.13
C ILE A 245 -18.12 -4.40 5.85
N ARG A 246 -17.55 -4.91 6.94
CA ARG A 246 -16.44 -4.26 7.64
C ARG A 246 -15.12 -4.89 7.23
N ILE A 247 -14.18 -4.03 6.85
CA ILE A 247 -12.80 -4.39 6.52
C ILE A 247 -11.90 -3.85 7.61
N GLU A 248 -11.03 -4.70 8.14
CA GLU A 248 -9.95 -4.32 9.04
C GLU A 248 -8.62 -4.42 8.31
N ASN A 249 -7.70 -3.48 8.54
CA ASN A 249 -6.31 -3.70 8.18
C ASN A 249 -5.59 -4.43 9.31
N THR A 250 -5.39 -5.74 9.17
CA THR A 250 -4.69 -6.58 10.15
C THR A 250 -3.18 -6.64 9.92
N GLY A 251 -2.68 -5.96 8.88
CA GLY A 251 -1.26 -5.88 8.56
C GLY A 251 -0.50 -4.85 9.40
N SER A 252 0.83 -4.81 9.24
CA SER A 252 1.71 -3.94 10.03
C SER A 252 1.94 -2.55 9.45
N ILE A 253 1.56 -2.32 8.19
CA ILE A 253 1.69 -1.01 7.53
C ILE A 253 0.32 -0.48 7.06
N PRO A 254 0.18 0.83 6.81
CA PRO A 254 -1.04 1.38 6.24
C PRO A 254 -1.36 0.82 4.84
N ALA A 255 -2.62 0.47 4.60
CA ALA A 255 -3.15 0.20 3.26
C ALA A 255 -3.45 1.54 2.57
N SER A 256 -2.75 1.88 1.50
CA SER A 256 -2.89 3.16 0.80
C SER A 256 -3.74 3.06 -0.45
N ASN A 257 -4.43 4.15 -0.79
CA ASN A 257 -5.27 4.26 -1.97
C ASN A 257 -6.33 3.14 -2.04
N ILE A 258 -7.06 2.96 -0.94
CA ILE A 258 -8.12 1.97 -0.87
C ILE A 258 -9.24 2.36 -1.82
N GLN A 259 -9.64 1.40 -2.64
CA GLN A 259 -10.74 1.51 -3.59
C GLN A 259 -11.67 0.32 -3.42
N VAL A 260 -12.97 0.57 -3.63
CA VAL A 260 -13.99 -0.46 -3.61
C VAL A 260 -14.62 -0.53 -4.99
N SER A 261 -14.67 -1.73 -5.54
CA SER A 261 -15.35 -2.02 -6.80
C SER A 261 -16.24 -3.26 -6.62
N SER A 262 -17.17 -3.48 -7.54
CA SER A 262 -17.98 -4.70 -7.53
C SER A 262 -18.23 -5.20 -8.94
N SER A 263 -18.50 -6.50 -9.07
CA SER A 263 -19.22 -6.99 -10.23
C SER A 263 -20.67 -6.46 -10.22
N ALA A 264 -21.43 -6.73 -11.29
CA ALA A 264 -22.80 -6.22 -11.40
C ALA A 264 -23.67 -6.71 -10.23
N PHE A 265 -24.28 -5.76 -9.52
CA PHE A 265 -25.33 -6.05 -8.56
C PHE A 265 -26.66 -6.34 -9.27
N PRO A 266 -27.57 -7.11 -8.65
CA PRO A 266 -28.95 -7.24 -9.12
C PRO A 266 -29.64 -5.88 -9.19
N ALA A 267 -30.61 -5.73 -10.09
CA ALA A 267 -31.28 -4.45 -10.31
C ALA A 267 -31.85 -3.86 -9.00
N GLY A 268 -31.50 -2.60 -8.74
CA GLY A 268 -31.89 -1.85 -7.54
C GLY A 268 -31.02 -2.08 -6.31
N THR A 269 -30.10 -3.06 -6.33
CA THR A 269 -29.11 -3.24 -5.26
C THR A 269 -27.87 -2.39 -5.54
N SER A 270 -27.32 -1.73 -4.53
CA SER A 270 -26.10 -0.94 -4.68
C SER A 270 -25.33 -0.76 -3.37
N ILE A 271 -24.06 -0.35 -3.49
CA ILE A 271 -23.29 0.22 -2.38
C ILE A 271 -23.81 1.63 -2.15
N THR A 272 -24.52 1.84 -1.03
CA THR A 272 -25.13 3.13 -0.69
C THR A 272 -24.24 4.01 0.19
N SER A 273 -23.25 3.41 0.85
CA SER A 273 -22.21 4.12 1.60
C SER A 273 -20.90 3.36 1.52
N ASN A 274 -19.78 4.07 1.34
CA ASN A 274 -18.45 3.51 1.34
C ASN A 274 -17.50 4.43 2.11
N THR A 275 -16.94 3.93 3.21
CA THR A 275 -15.91 4.62 3.99
C THR A 275 -14.51 4.01 3.77
N CYS A 276 -14.42 2.90 3.03
CA CYS A 276 -13.15 2.30 2.59
C CYS A 276 -12.58 3.10 1.42
N THR A 277 -11.93 4.22 1.74
CA THR A 277 -11.29 5.14 0.80
C THR A 277 -10.00 5.69 1.39
N GLY A 278 -9.04 6.09 0.55
CA GLY A 278 -7.81 6.73 1.02
C GLY A 278 -6.89 5.75 1.74
N THR A 279 -6.53 6.02 3.00
CA THR A 279 -5.58 5.20 3.77
C THR A 279 -6.26 4.55 4.96
N LEU A 280 -6.07 3.24 5.14
CA LEU A 280 -6.48 2.50 6.34
C LEU A 280 -5.25 2.07 7.12
N ASN A 281 -5.06 2.69 8.28
CA ASN A 281 -3.94 2.40 9.17
C ASN A 281 -4.05 0.99 9.79
N PRO A 282 -2.95 0.42 10.30
CA PRO A 282 -2.98 -0.84 11.05
C PRO A 282 -4.03 -0.82 12.16
N ALA A 283 -4.77 -1.93 12.31
CA ALA A 283 -5.89 -2.12 13.23
C ALA A 283 -7.09 -1.16 13.05
N ALA A 284 -7.07 -0.29 12.03
CA ALA A 284 -8.23 0.53 11.71
C ALA A 284 -9.22 -0.25 10.85
N THR A 285 -10.49 0.15 10.93
CA THR A 285 -11.59 -0.45 10.16
C THR A 285 -12.28 0.56 9.26
N CYS A 286 -12.82 0.09 8.16
CA CYS A 286 -13.74 0.83 7.30
C CYS A 286 -14.94 -0.03 6.92
N ASP A 287 -16.05 0.63 6.59
CA ASP A 287 -17.35 0.02 6.34
C ASP A 287 -17.85 0.31 4.91
N ILE A 288 -18.45 -0.71 4.29
CA ILE A 288 -19.18 -0.66 3.02
C ILE A 288 -20.62 -1.07 3.31
N THR A 289 -21.59 -0.18 3.08
CA THR A 289 -23.01 -0.48 3.27
C THR A 289 -23.68 -0.81 1.94
N ILE A 290 -24.33 -1.96 1.89
CA ILE A 290 -25.08 -2.46 0.72
C ILE A 290 -26.57 -2.41 1.05
N THR A 291 -27.33 -1.72 0.20
CA THR A 291 -28.79 -1.68 0.29
C THR A 291 -29.39 -2.54 -0.82
N PRO A 292 -30.21 -3.56 -0.49
CA PRO A 292 -30.79 -4.45 -1.49
C PRO A 292 -31.97 -3.80 -2.23
N GLY A 293 -32.07 -4.09 -3.52
CA GLY A 293 -33.23 -3.79 -4.36
C GLY A 293 -34.28 -4.90 -4.32
N SER A 294 -35.24 -4.82 -5.24
CA SER A 294 -36.34 -5.81 -5.36
C SER A 294 -35.98 -7.04 -6.19
N THR A 295 -34.80 -7.07 -6.84
CA THR A 295 -34.36 -8.17 -7.70
C THR A 295 -33.36 -9.05 -6.98
N ALA A 296 -33.57 -10.36 -6.99
CA ALA A 296 -32.64 -11.32 -6.40
C ALA A 296 -31.41 -11.55 -7.28
N SER A 297 -30.33 -12.05 -6.70
CA SER A 297 -29.14 -12.50 -7.42
C SER A 297 -29.51 -13.50 -8.52
N ALA A 298 -28.92 -13.33 -9.70
CA ALA A 298 -29.20 -14.17 -10.83
C ALA A 298 -28.40 -15.47 -10.81
N ASN A 299 -28.88 -16.51 -11.47
CA ASN A 299 -28.12 -17.72 -11.76
C ASN A 299 -27.12 -17.49 -12.91
N ALA A 300 -26.39 -18.55 -13.30
CA ALA A 300 -25.40 -18.50 -14.38
C ALA A 300 -25.96 -18.11 -15.76
N SER A 301 -27.28 -18.23 -15.95
CA SER A 301 -27.99 -17.81 -17.18
C SER A 301 -28.60 -16.41 -17.06
N ASN A 302 -28.21 -15.63 -16.04
CA ASN A 302 -28.68 -14.27 -15.80
C ASN A 302 -30.19 -14.17 -15.50
N ILE A 303 -30.77 -15.21 -14.89
CA ILE A 303 -32.18 -15.23 -14.44
C ILE A 303 -32.22 -15.12 -12.91
N PRO A 304 -33.01 -14.21 -12.31
CA PRO A 304 -33.13 -14.09 -10.84
C PRO A 304 -33.40 -15.44 -10.16
N CYS A 305 -32.69 -15.74 -9.07
CA CYS A 305 -32.70 -17.06 -8.43
C CYS A 305 -34.07 -17.48 -7.89
N ASN A 306 -34.96 -16.53 -7.65
CA ASN A 306 -36.34 -16.72 -7.20
C ASN A 306 -37.34 -16.89 -8.37
N THR A 307 -36.87 -17.09 -9.59
CA THR A 307 -37.73 -17.39 -10.74
C THR A 307 -37.99 -18.89 -10.80
N SER A 308 -39.25 -19.30 -11.04
CA SER A 308 -39.66 -20.71 -11.13
C SER A 308 -38.75 -21.55 -12.03
N PRO A 309 -38.27 -22.73 -11.57
CA PRO A 309 -38.60 -23.42 -10.32
C PRO A 309 -37.79 -22.97 -9.08
N GLY A 310 -36.93 -21.98 -9.22
CA GLY A 310 -35.91 -21.58 -8.26
C GLY A 310 -34.54 -22.14 -8.66
N SER A 311 -33.47 -21.39 -8.40
CA SER A 311 -32.11 -21.79 -8.83
C SER A 311 -31.03 -21.27 -7.89
N THR A 312 -29.81 -21.79 -8.05
CA THR A 312 -28.63 -21.34 -7.28
C THR A 312 -28.16 -19.97 -7.82
N PRO A 313 -28.08 -18.94 -6.96
CA PRO A 313 -27.58 -17.64 -7.36
C PRO A 313 -26.05 -17.64 -7.56
N VAL A 314 -25.59 -16.80 -8.48
CA VAL A 314 -24.20 -16.40 -8.65
C VAL A 314 -23.98 -15.14 -7.78
N PRO A 315 -22.93 -15.11 -6.94
CA PRO A 315 -22.66 -13.96 -6.10
C PRO A 315 -22.17 -12.75 -6.90
N THR A 316 -22.55 -11.56 -6.45
CA THR A 316 -21.82 -10.33 -6.78
C THR A 316 -20.53 -10.32 -5.96
N VAL A 317 -19.40 -10.05 -6.59
CA VAL A 317 -18.11 -9.97 -5.89
C VAL A 317 -17.84 -8.51 -5.60
N VAL A 318 -17.71 -8.16 -4.32
CA VAL A 318 -17.21 -6.85 -3.88
C VAL A 318 -15.71 -6.99 -3.65
N THR A 319 -14.93 -6.19 -4.36
CA THR A 319 -13.47 -6.20 -4.31
C THR A 319 -12.97 -4.92 -3.64
N VAL A 320 -12.22 -5.07 -2.56
CA VAL A 320 -11.51 -4.00 -1.88
C VAL A 320 -10.05 -4.11 -2.24
N SER A 321 -9.53 -3.13 -2.97
CA SER A 321 -8.15 -3.09 -3.44
C SER A 321 -7.38 -1.95 -2.81
N SER A 322 -6.06 -2.05 -2.78
CA SER A 322 -5.15 -0.97 -2.36
C SER A 322 -3.80 -1.13 -3.06
N ASP A 323 -2.95 -0.12 -2.98
CA ASP A 323 -1.61 -0.16 -3.59
C ASP A 323 -0.62 -1.01 -2.76
N THR A 324 -0.86 -1.13 -1.44
CA THR A 324 0.07 -1.74 -0.47
C THR A 324 -0.50 -2.98 0.23
N ALA A 325 -1.59 -3.56 -0.29
CA ALA A 325 -2.18 -4.81 0.16
C ALA A 325 -2.70 -5.64 -1.02
N PRO A 326 -2.79 -6.97 -0.91
CA PRO A 326 -3.56 -7.78 -1.84
C PRO A 326 -5.04 -7.41 -1.73
N SER A 327 -5.78 -7.55 -2.82
CA SER A 327 -7.21 -7.27 -2.81
C SER A 327 -7.98 -8.31 -1.99
N ALA A 328 -8.97 -7.84 -1.23
CA ALA A 328 -9.94 -8.69 -0.54
C ALA A 328 -11.23 -8.79 -1.37
N ASN A 329 -11.73 -10.01 -1.56
CA ASN A 329 -12.96 -10.27 -2.30
C ASN A 329 -14.03 -10.84 -1.35
N ILE A 330 -15.23 -10.27 -1.39
CA ILE A 330 -16.36 -10.68 -0.57
C ILE A 330 -17.51 -11.05 -1.51
N ASN A 331 -18.02 -12.27 -1.36
CA ASN A 331 -19.19 -12.72 -2.10
C ASN A 331 -20.46 -12.18 -1.46
N VAL A 332 -21.28 -11.50 -2.25
CA VAL A 332 -22.55 -10.91 -1.82
C VAL A 332 -23.70 -11.57 -2.58
N LEU A 333 -24.67 -12.07 -1.83
CA LEU A 333 -25.90 -12.68 -2.34
C LEU A 333 -27.12 -11.89 -1.89
N VAL A 334 -28.05 -11.65 -2.81
CA VAL A 334 -29.35 -11.04 -2.51
C VAL A 334 -30.43 -12.09 -2.80
N LEU A 335 -31.10 -12.58 -1.76
CA LEU A 335 -32.00 -13.72 -1.85
C LEU A 335 -33.47 -13.29 -1.80
N GLY A 336 -34.30 -14.01 -2.54
CA GLY A 336 -35.76 -14.02 -2.39
C GLY A 336 -36.25 -15.43 -2.11
N HIS A 337 -37.54 -15.57 -1.82
CA HIS A 337 -38.18 -16.87 -1.69
C HIS A 337 -37.98 -17.70 -2.98
N GLY A 338 -37.55 -18.95 -2.84
CA GLY A 338 -37.26 -19.88 -3.95
C GLY A 338 -35.82 -19.85 -4.47
N CYS A 339 -34.96 -18.94 -4.01
CA CYS A 339 -33.54 -19.07 -4.30
C CYS A 339 -32.97 -20.33 -3.63
N VAL A 340 -32.09 -21.05 -4.32
CA VAL A 340 -31.39 -22.21 -3.75
C VAL A 340 -30.16 -21.72 -2.98
N TYR A 341 -30.15 -21.90 -1.66
CA TYR A 341 -29.10 -21.43 -0.77
C TYR A 341 -28.87 -22.45 0.36
N GLN A 342 -27.60 -22.71 0.68
CA GLN A 342 -27.18 -23.68 1.71
C GLN A 342 -27.98 -25.00 1.68
N GLY A 343 -28.10 -25.57 0.48
CA GLY A 343 -28.66 -26.89 0.26
C GLY A 343 -30.18 -26.96 0.07
N GLY A 344 -30.90 -25.84 0.03
CA GLY A 344 -32.35 -25.88 -0.17
C GLY A 344 -32.97 -24.60 -0.71
N TYR A 345 -34.27 -24.63 -0.97
CA TYR A 345 -35.07 -23.49 -1.41
C TYR A 345 -35.45 -22.58 -0.23
N VAL A 346 -35.00 -21.32 -0.25
CA VAL A 346 -35.35 -20.33 0.77
C VAL A 346 -36.86 -20.13 0.80
N PHE A 347 -37.51 -20.41 1.92
CA PHE A 347 -38.96 -20.21 2.09
C PHE A 347 -39.30 -19.28 3.25
N SER A 348 -38.33 -19.02 4.13
CA SER A 348 -38.43 -18.11 5.25
C SER A 348 -37.13 -17.33 5.38
N VAL A 349 -37.23 -16.04 5.66
CA VAL A 349 -36.10 -15.14 5.90
C VAL A 349 -36.25 -14.53 7.28
N ASP A 350 -35.15 -14.50 8.03
CA ASP A 350 -34.97 -13.70 9.23
C ASP A 350 -34.00 -12.56 8.92
N ASP A 351 -34.56 -11.37 8.70
CA ASP A 351 -33.79 -10.16 8.41
C ASP A 351 -33.50 -9.33 9.69
N THR A 352 -33.75 -9.90 10.88
CA THR A 352 -33.50 -9.24 12.16
C THR A 352 -32.12 -9.54 12.75
N THR A 353 -31.36 -10.42 12.11
CA THR A 353 -29.95 -10.68 12.43
C THR A 353 -29.12 -9.40 12.37
N SER A 354 -27.94 -9.41 13.02
CA SER A 354 -27.01 -8.28 13.00
C SER A 354 -26.79 -7.75 11.57
N ASN A 355 -26.84 -6.43 11.39
CA ASN A 355 -26.59 -5.79 10.11
C ASN A 355 -25.12 -5.89 9.65
N MET A 356 -24.21 -6.36 10.52
CA MET A 356 -22.82 -6.69 10.18
C MET A 356 -22.62 -8.18 9.82
N GLY A 357 -23.68 -8.99 9.84
CA GLY A 357 -23.69 -10.39 9.38
C GLY A 357 -24.73 -10.61 8.28
N SER A 358 -24.95 -11.85 7.85
CA SER A 358 -25.99 -12.16 6.85
C SER A 358 -27.39 -12.31 7.45
N ILE A 359 -28.41 -12.37 6.59
CA ILE A 359 -29.75 -12.84 6.97
C ILE A 359 -29.69 -14.28 7.52
N GLY A 360 -30.59 -14.59 8.44
CA GLY A 360 -30.93 -15.97 8.78
C GLY A 360 -32.17 -16.43 8.03
N GLY A 361 -32.63 -17.65 8.32
CA GLY A 361 -33.90 -18.15 7.78
C GLY A 361 -33.94 -19.66 7.65
N LYS A 362 -34.85 -20.15 6.81
CA LYS A 362 -35.08 -21.58 6.59
C LYS A 362 -35.18 -21.91 5.12
N VAL A 363 -34.66 -23.09 4.78
CA VAL A 363 -34.74 -23.67 3.44
C VAL A 363 -35.48 -25.01 3.46
N ALA A 364 -36.19 -25.31 2.38
CA ALA A 364 -36.77 -26.62 2.12
C ALA A 364 -35.84 -27.45 1.24
N ALA A 365 -35.79 -28.77 1.48
CA ALA A 365 -34.97 -29.68 0.69
C ALA A 365 -35.29 -29.58 -0.81
N LEU A 366 -34.32 -29.91 -1.66
CA LEU A 366 -34.46 -29.76 -3.12
C LEU A 366 -35.47 -30.74 -3.73
N SER A 367 -35.73 -31.85 -3.05
CA SER A 367 -36.73 -32.85 -3.42
C SER A 367 -37.48 -33.34 -2.19
N ASP A 368 -38.62 -34.01 -2.43
CA ASP A 368 -39.30 -34.81 -1.41
C ASP A 368 -38.38 -35.95 -0.97
N GLU A 369 -38.67 -36.51 0.19
CA GLU A 369 -37.98 -37.72 0.66
C GLU A 369 -38.25 -38.91 -0.28
N PRO A 370 -37.28 -39.80 -0.49
CA PRO A 370 -37.29 -40.78 -1.58
C PRO A 370 -38.35 -41.89 -1.42
N GLY A 371 -38.86 -42.13 -0.21
CA GLY A 371 -39.98 -43.04 0.01
C GLY A 371 -41.27 -42.44 -0.57
N PRO A 372 -42.11 -43.23 -1.28
CA PRO A 372 -43.29 -42.67 -1.94
C PRO A 372 -44.25 -42.00 -0.96
N THR A 373 -44.38 -42.54 0.26
CA THR A 373 -45.06 -41.93 1.41
C THR A 373 -44.52 -42.53 2.72
N TYR A 374 -44.69 -41.83 3.84
CA TYR A 374 -44.23 -42.21 5.17
C TYR A 374 -45.37 -42.21 6.17
N LEU A 375 -45.34 -43.15 7.12
CA LEU A 375 -46.18 -43.11 8.31
C LEU A 375 -45.71 -41.99 9.24
N TRP A 376 -46.64 -41.33 9.91
CA TRP A 376 -46.28 -40.38 10.97
C TRP A 376 -45.78 -41.11 12.22
N SER A 377 -46.46 -42.19 12.62
CA SER A 377 -46.06 -43.11 13.70
C SER A 377 -46.36 -44.56 13.31
N GLY A 378 -45.52 -45.49 13.75
CA GLY A 378 -45.74 -46.94 13.64
C GLY A 378 -46.85 -47.47 14.56
N GLY A 379 -47.43 -46.61 15.41
CA GLY A 379 -48.53 -46.96 16.31
C GLY A 379 -49.32 -45.74 16.79
N TYR A 380 -50.26 -45.98 17.71
CA TYR A 380 -51.07 -44.93 18.33
C TYR A 380 -50.49 -44.56 19.69
N ASN A 381 -50.00 -43.33 19.81
CA ASN A 381 -49.37 -42.84 21.02
C ASN A 381 -49.38 -41.31 21.06
N ASP A 382 -49.41 -40.75 22.26
CA ASP A 382 -49.22 -39.31 22.51
C ASP A 382 -47.72 -39.02 22.59
N THR A 383 -47.22 -38.07 21.80
CA THR A 383 -45.79 -37.79 21.66
C THR A 383 -45.36 -36.45 22.26
N ALA A 384 -46.31 -35.64 22.71
CA ALA A 384 -46.10 -34.23 23.08
C ALA A 384 -45.44 -33.35 21.98
N ALA A 385 -45.27 -33.85 20.75
CA ALA A 385 -44.70 -33.11 19.61
C ALA A 385 -45.75 -32.17 19.01
N ASN A 386 -46.28 -31.26 19.82
CA ASN A 386 -47.48 -30.48 19.53
C ASN A 386 -47.20 -29.01 19.14
N SER A 387 -45.92 -28.62 19.01
CA SER A 387 -45.58 -27.26 18.58
C SER A 387 -46.10 -27.01 17.17
N LEU A 388 -46.75 -25.88 16.97
CA LEU A 388 -47.26 -25.51 15.65
C LEU A 388 -46.20 -24.76 14.83
N LEU A 389 -45.18 -24.19 15.49
CA LEU A 389 -44.22 -23.25 14.91
C LEU A 389 -42.79 -23.77 14.86
N ASP A 390 -42.47 -24.80 15.65
CA ASP A 390 -41.10 -25.29 15.84
C ASP A 390 -41.02 -26.77 15.46
N GLY A 391 -40.84 -27.01 14.16
CA GLY A 391 -40.69 -28.37 13.63
C GLY A 391 -39.42 -29.05 14.11
N LEU A 392 -38.38 -28.30 14.43
CA LEU A 392 -37.12 -28.86 14.93
C LEU A 392 -37.31 -29.47 16.31
N SER A 393 -37.92 -28.71 17.24
CA SER A 393 -38.23 -29.23 18.58
C SER A 393 -39.15 -30.45 18.52
N ASN A 394 -40.18 -30.41 17.66
CA ASN A 394 -41.07 -31.57 17.47
C ASN A 394 -40.31 -32.78 16.93
N THR A 395 -39.51 -32.59 15.87
CA THR A 395 -38.76 -33.68 15.23
C THR A 395 -37.78 -34.31 16.21
N ASN A 396 -37.13 -33.51 17.06
CA ASN A 396 -36.25 -34.00 18.11
C ASN A 396 -37.02 -34.80 19.18
N ALA A 397 -38.23 -34.37 19.57
CA ALA A 397 -39.08 -35.16 20.46
C ALA A 397 -39.50 -36.51 19.84
N LEU A 398 -39.62 -36.55 18.51
CA LEU A 398 -39.90 -37.75 17.72
C LEU A 398 -38.64 -38.57 17.34
N ALA A 399 -37.46 -38.22 17.85
CA ALA A 399 -36.23 -39.00 17.59
C ALA A 399 -36.19 -40.32 18.38
N THR A 400 -36.95 -40.40 19.47
CA THR A 400 -36.94 -41.55 20.39
C THR A 400 -38.35 -42.07 20.66
N PRO A 401 -38.58 -43.39 20.63
CA PRO A 401 -37.69 -44.45 20.16
C PRO A 401 -37.35 -44.36 18.67
N VAL A 402 -36.10 -44.68 18.31
CA VAL A 402 -35.62 -44.65 16.92
C VAL A 402 -36.48 -45.57 16.05
N GLY A 403 -36.92 -45.05 14.90
CA GLY A 403 -37.75 -45.79 13.94
C GLY A 403 -39.24 -45.86 14.28
N GLN A 404 -39.68 -45.39 15.45
CA GLN A 404 -41.12 -45.34 15.78
C GLN A 404 -41.88 -44.29 14.96
N TYR A 405 -41.21 -43.23 14.49
CA TYR A 405 -41.82 -42.12 13.77
C TYR A 405 -41.16 -41.93 12.39
N PRO A 406 -41.55 -42.74 11.38
CA PRO A 406 -40.82 -42.80 10.11
C PRO A 406 -40.68 -41.46 9.37
N ALA A 407 -41.72 -40.62 9.39
CA ALA A 407 -41.68 -39.30 8.76
C ALA A 407 -40.68 -38.32 9.42
N ALA A 408 -40.56 -38.35 10.74
CA ALA A 408 -39.56 -37.54 11.45
C ALA A 408 -38.16 -38.13 11.25
N GLN A 409 -38.04 -39.46 11.33
CA GLN A 409 -36.80 -40.18 11.17
C GLN A 409 -36.19 -40.02 9.77
N SER A 410 -37.00 -39.92 8.72
CA SER A 410 -36.49 -39.67 7.36
C SER A 410 -35.74 -38.34 7.28
N CYS A 411 -36.23 -37.30 7.96
CA CYS A 411 -35.52 -36.02 8.03
C CYS A 411 -34.30 -36.05 8.94
N LEU A 412 -34.39 -36.68 10.12
CA LEU A 412 -33.24 -36.82 11.04
C LEU A 412 -32.07 -37.61 10.42
N ASN A 413 -32.37 -38.56 9.55
CA ASN A 413 -31.37 -39.37 8.87
C ASN A 413 -30.88 -38.74 7.56
N LYS A 414 -31.47 -37.61 7.13
CA LYS A 414 -31.16 -37.01 5.84
C LYS A 414 -29.78 -36.38 5.89
N SER A 415 -28.93 -36.79 4.94
CA SER A 415 -27.68 -36.12 4.60
C SER A 415 -27.76 -35.71 3.14
N ASP A 416 -27.94 -34.42 2.87
CA ASP A 416 -28.12 -33.89 1.52
C ASP A 416 -27.43 -32.53 1.37
N GLN A 417 -26.83 -32.29 0.21
CA GLN A 417 -26.05 -31.08 -0.10
C GLN A 417 -24.96 -30.73 0.95
N GLY A 418 -24.46 -31.73 1.68
CA GLY A 418 -23.46 -31.54 2.76
C GLY A 418 -24.04 -31.17 4.13
N PHE A 419 -25.36 -31.14 4.29
CA PHE A 419 -26.05 -30.81 5.55
C PHE A 419 -26.76 -32.03 6.15
N THR A 420 -26.79 -32.11 7.49
CA THR A 420 -27.29 -33.26 8.27
C THR A 420 -28.33 -32.87 9.34
N ASP A 421 -28.60 -31.59 9.49
CA ASP A 421 -29.47 -30.96 10.48
C ASP A 421 -30.86 -30.65 9.89
N TRP A 422 -31.38 -31.59 9.11
CA TRP A 422 -32.70 -31.56 8.52
C TRP A 422 -33.77 -32.03 9.52
N TYR A 423 -34.96 -31.43 9.46
CA TYR A 423 -36.08 -31.79 10.33
C TYR A 423 -37.42 -31.75 9.59
N LEU A 424 -38.42 -32.39 10.18
CA LEU A 424 -39.78 -32.41 9.66
C LEU A 424 -40.49 -31.10 10.05
N PRO A 425 -41.00 -30.32 9.09
CA PRO A 425 -41.60 -29.01 9.37
C PRO A 425 -42.83 -29.13 10.27
N ALA A 426 -43.02 -28.17 11.19
CA ALA A 426 -44.27 -28.02 11.90
C ALA A 426 -45.38 -27.53 10.95
N ILE A 427 -46.64 -27.67 11.36
CA ILE A 427 -47.79 -27.37 10.49
C ILE A 427 -47.78 -25.93 9.96
N CYS A 428 -47.30 -24.96 10.76
CA CYS A 428 -47.20 -23.58 10.32
C CYS A 428 -45.97 -23.26 9.45
N GLU A 429 -45.02 -24.18 9.36
CA GLU A 429 -43.91 -24.11 8.41
C GLU A 429 -44.32 -24.71 7.06
N LEU A 430 -45.29 -25.63 7.05
CA LEU A 430 -45.87 -26.17 5.82
C LEU A 430 -46.90 -25.23 5.18
N GLY A 431 -47.82 -24.68 5.98
CA GLY A 431 -48.90 -23.85 5.48
C GLY A 431 -49.59 -23.04 6.55
N ARG A 432 -50.66 -22.35 6.17
CA ARG A 432 -51.52 -21.59 7.09
C ARG A 432 -52.96 -21.65 6.60
N TYR A 433 -53.91 -21.31 7.47
CA TYR A 433 -55.33 -21.38 7.13
C TYR A 433 -55.67 -20.47 5.95
N VAL A 434 -56.23 -21.08 4.89
CA VAL A 434 -56.63 -20.41 3.64
C VAL A 434 -58.15 -20.19 3.53
N GLY A 435 -58.91 -20.39 4.63
CA GLY A 435 -60.37 -20.31 4.60
C GLY A 435 -61.08 -21.64 4.31
N ILE A 436 -60.35 -22.75 4.27
CA ILE A 436 -60.86 -24.08 3.94
C ILE A 436 -60.46 -25.07 5.06
N ASN A 437 -61.41 -25.93 5.45
CA ASN A 437 -61.27 -26.97 6.48
C ASN A 437 -60.87 -26.43 7.85
N THR A 438 -59.74 -26.87 8.41
CA THR A 438 -59.39 -26.64 9.82
C THR A 438 -58.35 -25.54 9.92
N ASN A 439 -58.46 -24.68 10.93
CA ASN A 439 -57.46 -23.66 11.20
C ASN A 439 -56.51 -24.15 12.30
N ALA A 440 -55.24 -24.42 11.95
CA ALA A 440 -54.24 -24.81 12.94
C ALA A 440 -53.79 -23.65 13.84
N GLY A 441 -54.11 -22.39 13.51
CA GLY A 441 -53.74 -21.21 14.30
C GLY A 441 -52.41 -20.56 13.90
N CYS A 442 -51.97 -20.76 12.65
CA CYS A 442 -50.67 -20.28 12.16
C CYS A 442 -50.57 -18.77 11.92
N GLY A 443 -51.69 -18.04 12.06
CA GLY A 443 -51.77 -16.63 11.67
C GLY A 443 -51.74 -16.44 10.14
N SER A 444 -51.74 -15.18 9.71
CA SER A 444 -51.96 -14.81 8.30
C SER A 444 -50.71 -14.37 7.55
N ASN A 445 -49.57 -14.17 8.21
CA ASN A 445 -48.39 -13.54 7.60
C ASN A 445 -47.10 -14.35 7.84
N ARG A 446 -47.20 -15.60 8.31
CA ARG A 446 -46.02 -16.42 8.56
C ARG A 446 -45.52 -17.05 7.25
N PRO A 447 -44.20 -17.05 7.00
CA PRO A 447 -43.61 -17.77 5.88
C PRO A 447 -43.81 -19.28 6.06
N ASN A 448 -44.18 -19.95 4.98
CA ASN A 448 -44.46 -21.38 4.95
C ASN A 448 -44.31 -21.93 3.52
N LEU A 449 -44.05 -23.23 3.39
CA LEU A 449 -43.79 -23.88 2.10
C LEU A 449 -44.93 -23.67 1.08
N TYR A 450 -46.18 -23.71 1.52
CA TYR A 450 -47.33 -23.58 0.64
C TYR A 450 -47.40 -22.20 -0.02
N THR A 451 -47.37 -21.11 0.77
CA THR A 451 -47.55 -19.75 0.23
C THR A 451 -46.28 -19.18 -0.39
N THR A 452 -45.10 -19.45 0.18
CA THR A 452 -43.85 -18.85 -0.30
C THR A 452 -43.23 -19.61 -1.46
N LEU A 453 -43.46 -20.92 -1.56
CA LEU A 453 -42.91 -21.75 -2.62
C LEU A 453 -43.99 -22.29 -3.58
N TYR A 454 -44.89 -23.14 -3.10
CA TYR A 454 -45.79 -23.91 -3.96
C TYR A 454 -46.72 -23.04 -4.81
N LEU A 455 -47.40 -22.05 -4.21
CA LEU A 455 -48.28 -21.12 -4.95
C LEU A 455 -47.54 -20.31 -6.02
N LYS A 456 -46.21 -20.21 -5.92
CA LYS A 456 -45.35 -19.47 -6.85
C LYS A 456 -44.64 -20.40 -7.84
N SER A 457 -44.99 -21.69 -7.87
CA SER A 457 -44.32 -22.71 -8.67
C SER A 457 -42.81 -22.81 -8.38
N LEU A 458 -42.42 -22.58 -7.12
CA LEU A 458 -41.05 -22.70 -6.64
C LEU A 458 -40.90 -23.97 -5.80
N GLY A 459 -39.66 -24.45 -5.64
CA GLY A 459 -39.34 -25.51 -4.66
C GLY A 459 -39.63 -26.94 -5.09
N GLY A 460 -40.16 -27.14 -6.31
CA GLY A 460 -40.43 -28.47 -6.86
C GLY A 460 -41.39 -29.30 -5.98
N LEU A 461 -42.36 -28.65 -5.36
CA LEU A 461 -43.35 -29.29 -4.48
C LEU A 461 -44.51 -29.86 -5.31
N THR A 462 -44.92 -31.08 -4.97
CA THR A 462 -46.02 -31.78 -5.66
C THR A 462 -47.39 -31.52 -5.02
N THR A 463 -48.46 -31.69 -5.80
CA THR A 463 -49.85 -31.47 -5.35
C THR A 463 -50.37 -32.65 -4.51
N VAL A 464 -49.81 -32.83 -3.32
CA VAL A 464 -50.08 -33.96 -2.43
C VAL A 464 -50.22 -33.51 -0.98
N LYS A 465 -50.47 -34.47 -0.09
CA LYS A 465 -50.52 -34.29 1.36
C LYS A 465 -49.13 -34.42 1.96
N TYR A 466 -48.71 -33.44 2.76
CA TYR A 466 -47.45 -33.48 3.49
C TYR A 466 -47.67 -33.62 4.99
N TRP A 467 -46.96 -34.56 5.60
CA TRP A 467 -46.89 -34.65 7.06
C TRP A 467 -46.19 -33.43 7.63
N SER A 468 -46.78 -32.85 8.67
CA SER A 468 -46.05 -32.00 9.59
C SER A 468 -45.52 -32.82 10.76
N SER A 469 -44.57 -32.26 11.53
CA SER A 469 -44.15 -32.82 12.82
C SER A 469 -45.12 -32.51 13.97
N SER A 470 -46.15 -31.69 13.73
CA SER A 470 -47.11 -31.26 14.75
C SER A 470 -48.20 -32.32 14.97
N GLU A 471 -48.28 -32.82 16.19
CA GLU A 471 -49.38 -33.66 16.68
C GLU A 471 -50.69 -32.85 16.80
N TYR A 472 -51.83 -33.48 16.50
CA TYR A 472 -53.13 -32.83 16.65
C TYR A 472 -53.65 -32.98 18.09
N THR A 473 -53.60 -31.90 18.86
CA THR A 473 -53.97 -31.91 20.29
C THR A 473 -55.44 -32.25 20.56
N GLY A 474 -56.34 -32.05 19.59
CA GLY A 474 -57.74 -32.46 19.71
C GLY A 474 -57.93 -33.98 19.67
N ASN A 475 -56.93 -34.74 19.21
CA ASN A 475 -56.92 -36.20 19.18
C ASN A 475 -55.48 -36.76 19.16
N SER A 476 -54.68 -36.42 20.18
CA SER A 476 -53.22 -36.61 20.19
C SER A 476 -52.79 -38.07 19.98
N ILE A 477 -53.55 -39.03 20.51
CA ILE A 477 -53.22 -40.46 20.38
C ILE A 477 -53.28 -40.95 18.93
N TYR A 478 -54.23 -40.42 18.14
CA TYR A 478 -54.57 -40.99 16.82
C TYR A 478 -54.17 -40.12 15.64
N SER A 479 -54.04 -38.80 15.83
CA SER A 479 -53.98 -37.86 14.71
C SER A 479 -52.79 -36.91 14.78
N ALA A 480 -52.29 -36.55 13.61
CA ALA A 480 -51.28 -35.51 13.44
C ALA A 480 -51.68 -34.57 12.30
N TRP A 481 -51.11 -33.37 12.31
CA TRP A 481 -51.43 -32.35 11.31
C TRP A 481 -50.79 -32.65 9.96
N VAL A 482 -51.57 -32.42 8.91
CA VAL A 482 -51.19 -32.52 7.50
C VAL A 482 -51.52 -31.21 6.80
N GLN A 483 -50.68 -30.84 5.85
CA GLN A 483 -50.96 -29.78 4.89
C GLN A 483 -51.24 -30.40 3.52
N TYR A 484 -52.41 -30.15 2.94
CA TYR A 484 -52.65 -30.51 1.54
C TYR A 484 -52.32 -29.35 0.61
N PHE A 485 -51.46 -29.61 -0.38
CA PHE A 485 -50.99 -28.58 -1.28
C PHE A 485 -51.95 -28.37 -2.47
N GLY A 486 -52.94 -29.25 -2.69
CA GLY A 486 -53.95 -29.04 -3.74
C GLY A 486 -54.84 -27.82 -3.52
N TRP A 487 -55.40 -27.68 -2.32
CA TRP A 487 -56.26 -26.56 -1.97
C TRP A 487 -55.67 -25.64 -0.89
N GLY A 488 -54.50 -25.98 -0.34
CA GLY A 488 -53.85 -25.20 0.71
C GLY A 488 -54.44 -25.39 2.09
N ASP A 489 -55.32 -26.37 2.27
CA ASP A 489 -56.04 -26.58 3.52
C ASP A 489 -55.22 -27.38 4.55
N GLN A 490 -55.40 -26.99 5.81
CA GLN A 490 -54.88 -27.67 6.98
C GLN A 490 -55.95 -28.60 7.54
N TYR A 491 -55.56 -29.83 7.89
CA TYR A 491 -56.40 -30.77 8.62
C TYR A 491 -55.52 -31.82 9.31
N TYR A 492 -56.14 -32.84 9.89
CA TYR A 492 -55.47 -33.92 10.59
C TYR A 492 -55.77 -35.26 9.94
N ASP A 493 -54.77 -36.13 9.85
CA ASP A 493 -54.91 -37.51 9.37
C ASP A 493 -54.51 -38.49 10.49
N GLY A 494 -54.90 -39.75 10.35
CA GLY A 494 -54.46 -40.82 11.24
C GLY A 494 -52.95 -41.02 11.17
N LYS A 495 -52.28 -41.12 12.32
CA LYS A 495 -50.81 -41.24 12.41
C LYS A 495 -50.23 -42.45 11.67
N THR A 496 -51.03 -43.50 11.50
CA THR A 496 -50.69 -44.74 10.79
C THR A 496 -51.04 -44.71 9.31
N LEU A 497 -51.45 -43.56 8.76
CA LEU A 497 -51.61 -43.35 7.33
C LEU A 497 -50.31 -42.82 6.72
N SER A 498 -50.14 -43.06 5.41
CA SER A 498 -48.94 -42.63 4.70
C SER A 498 -49.16 -41.32 3.95
N ASN A 499 -48.30 -40.32 4.18
CA ASN A 499 -48.27 -39.04 3.44
C ASN A 499 -46.84 -38.68 3.04
N TYR A 500 -46.67 -37.65 2.19
CA TYR A 500 -45.35 -37.21 1.72
C TYR A 500 -44.59 -36.45 2.81
N VAL A 501 -43.27 -36.39 2.66
CA VAL A 501 -42.37 -35.66 3.55
C VAL A 501 -41.46 -34.78 2.73
N ARG A 502 -41.39 -33.50 3.10
CA ARG A 502 -40.38 -32.54 2.64
C ARG A 502 -39.66 -32.00 3.86
N CYS A 503 -38.40 -32.37 4.02
CA CYS A 503 -37.60 -31.89 5.13
C CYS A 503 -37.20 -30.42 4.93
N ILE A 504 -37.03 -29.71 6.04
CA ILE A 504 -36.56 -28.33 6.07
C ILE A 504 -35.37 -28.20 7.01
N ARG A 505 -34.62 -27.12 6.89
CA ARG A 505 -33.54 -26.79 7.82
C ARG A 505 -33.39 -25.28 7.99
N ALA A 506 -32.75 -24.84 9.07
CA ALA A 506 -32.35 -23.44 9.22
C ALA A 506 -31.00 -23.22 8.50
N PHE A 507 -30.86 -22.14 7.75
CA PHE A 507 -29.55 -21.77 7.18
C PHE A 507 -28.81 -20.80 8.09
N THR A 508 -27.48 -20.89 8.10
CA THR A 508 -26.63 -20.10 9.00
C THR A 508 -26.30 -18.73 8.40
N PRO A 509 -26.49 -17.63 9.15
CA PRO A 509 -26.03 -16.29 8.77
C PRO A 509 -24.53 -16.16 8.52
#